data_AF-A0A355AYI8-F1
#
_entry.id   AF-A0A355AYI8-F1
#
_cell.length_a   1.000
_cell.length_b   1.000
_cell.length_c   1.000
_cell.angle_alpha   90.00
_cell.angle_beta   90.00
_cell.angle_gamma   90.00
#
_symmetry.space_group_name_H-M   'P 1'
#
loop_
_entity.id
_entity.type
_entity.pdbx_description
1 polymer ?
#
loop_
_entity_poly.entity_id
_entity_poly.type
_entity_poly.pdbx_seq_one_letter_code
_entity_poly.pdbx_strand_id
1 'polypeptide(L)'
;MAKKVKKKNPKKNISPQDLKHARAIAAGLEASFTEPAPPGAMAPAPLLDEIREMGGAGIAGMLEHLASTPPEGRVASLRSFRELGDAAAVPGLLERVRGLRWTPDGLMALGETIRALDPGAELPAELDGEAIGRARKIAGELAADDLSTEAAASMSEIFESLPARLQEVAFRDVFSAEGSDADKGRRTRAMLTLAEAFSSRGAAPPVGLIDGLASLATADAAEALAHLADSVTEKGAGSRIRKALYRLRGKGVVPISKEAAGTERKSVQAGPQGPDFVRTIISSVDGSGNLMLWLARSRQPRGRSLFQARIRHGRGIEEFVSTDVSSKELREFFGKLTQDSRVPTAEVPAGYAFWLLQRGQRENENEGGAALPPGFTHSNLLLAPLADPEGFPFPGGHPVRREIEPISEGGERIETKEMFANPVFWSWVLEEGLLLPHFQKCVDALQSQVAVDDEQRRGLFDKAVEDAAGELYENADLRRRLGLQLEDNAYLFHCNGETGHARECLTLADELKEGGPQPEFFTEVVRYSISIMLDRAIRQSQEAHAREGGHDHEHDHGEAASQGGSEEESPVIIAP
;
A
#
# COMPACT_ATOMS: atom_id res chain seq x y z
N MET A 1 41.71 -27.00 -9.67
CA MET A 1 40.88 -26.69 -10.86
C MET A 1 39.99 -27.88 -11.17
N ALA A 2 38.75 -27.89 -10.67
CA ALA A 2 37.78 -28.95 -10.96
C ALA A 2 36.91 -28.52 -12.16
N LYS A 3 37.10 -29.16 -13.32
CA LYS A 3 36.27 -28.94 -14.51
C LYS A 3 34.89 -29.57 -14.29
N LYS A 4 33.85 -28.73 -14.24
CA LYS A 4 32.44 -29.14 -14.30
C LYS A 4 32.18 -29.95 -15.57
N VAL A 5 31.80 -31.21 -15.42
CA VAL A 5 31.26 -32.04 -16.51
C VAL A 5 29.83 -31.58 -16.79
N LYS A 6 29.61 -30.96 -17.96
CA LYS A 6 28.27 -30.62 -18.47
C LYS A 6 27.51 -31.92 -18.77
N LYS A 7 26.42 -32.21 -18.04
CA LYS A 7 25.40 -33.19 -18.48
C LYS A 7 24.81 -32.70 -19.81
N LYS A 8 25.03 -33.46 -20.89
CA LYS A 8 24.39 -33.23 -22.20
C LYS A 8 22.91 -33.64 -22.10
N ASN A 9 22.02 -32.70 -22.42
CA ASN A 9 20.57 -32.91 -22.49
C ASN A 9 20.22 -33.65 -23.81
N PRO A 10 19.40 -34.72 -23.83
CA PRO A 10 19.14 -35.53 -25.03
C PRO A 10 18.04 -34.94 -25.93
N LYS A 11 17.87 -33.62 -25.97
CA LYS A 11 17.03 -32.94 -26.96
C LYS A 11 17.80 -32.86 -28.29
N LYS A 12 17.97 -34.00 -28.96
CA LYS A 12 18.41 -34.04 -30.37
C LYS A 12 17.24 -33.65 -31.28
N ASN A 13 17.56 -32.95 -32.36
CA ASN A 13 16.70 -32.49 -33.44
C ASN A 13 15.66 -33.54 -33.90
N ILE A 14 14.43 -33.47 -33.39
CA ILE A 14 13.30 -34.20 -33.96
C ILE A 14 12.69 -33.30 -35.04
N SER A 15 12.48 -33.81 -36.26
CA SER A 15 11.88 -33.03 -37.34
C SER A 15 10.40 -32.73 -37.04
N PRO A 16 9.90 -31.52 -37.32
CA PRO A 16 8.48 -31.21 -37.21
C PRO A 16 7.57 -32.14 -38.05
N GLN A 17 8.08 -32.69 -39.16
CA GLN A 17 7.36 -33.65 -39.99
C GLN A 17 7.20 -35.01 -39.28
N ASP A 18 8.26 -35.50 -38.63
CA ASP A 18 8.23 -36.76 -37.88
C ASP A 18 7.30 -36.64 -36.67
N LEU A 19 7.28 -35.50 -35.97
CA LEU A 19 6.32 -35.26 -34.88
C LEU A 19 4.88 -35.19 -35.37
N LYS A 20 4.65 -34.59 -36.54
CA LYS A 20 3.31 -34.54 -37.14
C LYS A 20 2.82 -35.96 -37.50
N HIS A 21 3.70 -36.79 -38.06
CA HIS A 21 3.41 -38.17 -38.41
C HIS A 21 3.14 -39.03 -37.17
N ALA A 22 4.01 -38.95 -36.17
CA ALA A 22 3.86 -39.67 -34.90
C ALA A 22 2.56 -39.31 -34.17
N ARG A 23 2.13 -38.04 -34.21
CA ARG A 23 0.83 -37.62 -33.65
C ARG A 23 -0.36 -38.25 -34.39
N ALA A 24 -0.29 -38.36 -35.71
CA ALA A 24 -1.35 -38.98 -36.50
C ALA A 24 -1.50 -40.48 -36.17
N ILE A 25 -0.38 -41.18 -36.02
CA ILE A 25 -0.36 -42.59 -35.59
C ILE A 25 -0.91 -42.73 -34.17
N ALA A 26 -0.50 -41.85 -33.25
CA ALA A 26 -0.99 -41.83 -31.87
C ALA A 26 -2.51 -41.60 -31.77
N ALA A 27 -3.08 -40.76 -32.65
CA ALA A 27 -4.53 -40.59 -32.76
C ALA A 27 -5.23 -41.86 -33.26
N GLY A 28 -4.63 -42.57 -34.23
CA GLY A 28 -5.12 -43.88 -34.68
C GLY A 28 -5.10 -44.92 -33.55
N LEU A 29 -4.05 -44.92 -32.72
CA LEU A 29 -3.95 -45.80 -31.56
C LEU A 29 -5.01 -45.48 -30.49
N GLU A 30 -5.23 -44.20 -30.17
CA GLU A 30 -6.32 -43.79 -29.26
C GLU A 30 -7.68 -44.31 -29.74
N ALA A 31 -8.00 -44.12 -31.03
CA ALA A 31 -9.24 -44.62 -31.62
C ALA A 31 -9.34 -46.16 -31.52
N SER A 32 -8.24 -46.88 -31.75
CA SER A 32 -8.18 -48.35 -31.68
C SER A 32 -8.46 -48.90 -30.27
N PHE A 33 -8.12 -48.13 -29.23
CA PHE A 33 -8.28 -48.51 -27.83
C PHE A 33 -9.49 -47.88 -27.13
N THR A 34 -10.27 -47.07 -27.84
CA THR A 34 -11.54 -46.52 -27.35
C THR A 34 -12.61 -47.61 -27.37
N GLU A 35 -13.46 -47.71 -26.34
CA GLU A 35 -14.50 -48.74 -26.24
C GLU A 35 -15.91 -48.11 -26.24
N PRO A 36 -16.80 -48.46 -27.20
CA PRO A 36 -16.53 -49.27 -28.40
C PRO A 36 -15.67 -48.52 -29.43
N ALA A 37 -14.89 -49.27 -30.22
CA ALA A 37 -14.03 -48.68 -31.24
C ALA A 37 -14.87 -47.97 -32.32
N PRO A 38 -14.48 -46.75 -32.75
CA PRO A 38 -15.22 -46.01 -33.76
C PRO A 38 -15.12 -46.70 -35.14
N PRO A 39 -16.12 -46.53 -36.02
CA PRO A 39 -16.08 -47.08 -37.37
C PRO A 39 -14.83 -46.63 -38.13
N GLY A 40 -14.07 -47.59 -38.67
CA GLY A 40 -12.83 -47.31 -39.40
C GLY A 40 -11.57 -47.23 -38.54
N ALA A 41 -11.64 -47.54 -37.24
CA ALA A 41 -10.45 -47.71 -36.41
C ALA A 41 -9.54 -48.80 -36.98
N MET A 42 -8.24 -48.49 -37.09
CA MET A 42 -7.24 -49.45 -37.54
C MET A 42 -6.96 -50.51 -36.46
N ALA A 43 -6.34 -51.63 -36.85
CA ALA A 43 -5.79 -52.54 -35.85
C ALA A 43 -4.63 -51.87 -35.10
N PRO A 44 -4.50 -52.05 -33.78
CA PRO A 44 -3.48 -51.36 -32.99
C PRO A 44 -2.05 -51.86 -33.26
N ALA A 45 -1.88 -53.14 -33.61
CA ALA A 45 -0.55 -53.74 -33.76
C ALA A 45 0.34 -53.07 -34.83
N PRO A 46 -0.12 -52.84 -36.08
CA PRO A 46 0.68 -52.13 -37.09
C PRO A 46 1.09 -50.71 -36.67
N LEU A 47 0.19 -50.01 -35.97
CA LEU A 47 0.45 -48.65 -35.50
C LEU A 47 1.48 -48.62 -34.36
N LEU A 48 1.47 -49.62 -33.46
CA LEU A 48 2.48 -49.75 -32.40
C LEU A 48 3.86 -50.04 -32.97
N ASP A 49 3.96 -50.88 -34.00
CA ASP A 49 5.24 -51.17 -34.65
C ASP A 49 5.82 -49.94 -35.34
N GLU A 50 4.97 -49.14 -36.00
CA GLU A 50 5.38 -47.88 -36.60
C GLU A 50 5.91 -46.88 -35.56
N ILE A 51 5.26 -46.77 -34.40
CA ILE A 51 5.78 -45.95 -33.28
C ILE A 51 7.14 -46.45 -32.78
N ARG A 52 7.34 -47.77 -32.68
CA ARG A 52 8.63 -48.36 -32.26
C ARG A 52 9.75 -48.03 -33.24
N GLU A 53 9.48 -48.13 -34.54
CA GLU A 53 10.44 -47.78 -35.59
C GLU A 53 10.85 -46.31 -35.55
N MET A 54 9.92 -45.41 -35.20
CA MET A 54 10.18 -43.99 -35.01
C MET A 54 10.98 -43.66 -33.74
N GLY A 55 11.11 -44.61 -32.80
CA GLY A 55 11.87 -44.47 -31.55
C GLY A 55 11.47 -43.23 -30.75
N GLY A 56 12.47 -42.40 -30.38
CA GLY A 56 12.24 -41.20 -29.57
C GLY A 56 11.28 -40.17 -30.20
N ALA A 57 11.16 -40.12 -31.54
CA ALA A 57 10.18 -39.27 -32.22
C ALA A 57 8.76 -39.80 -32.07
N GLY A 58 8.59 -41.13 -32.08
CA GLY A 58 7.31 -41.81 -31.84
C GLY A 58 6.77 -41.50 -30.44
N ILE A 59 7.61 -41.69 -29.41
CA ILE A 59 7.25 -41.39 -28.01
C ILE A 59 6.92 -39.90 -27.83
N ALA A 60 7.72 -39.01 -28.41
CA ALA A 60 7.46 -37.57 -28.35
C ALA A 60 6.12 -37.21 -28.99
N GLY A 61 5.79 -37.80 -30.15
CA GLY A 61 4.50 -37.60 -30.82
C GLY A 61 3.32 -38.13 -30.02
N MET A 62 3.42 -39.31 -29.40
CA MET A 62 2.38 -39.83 -28.51
C MET A 62 2.16 -38.92 -27.29
N LEU A 63 3.24 -38.38 -26.73
CA LEU A 63 3.20 -37.47 -25.59
C LEU A 63 2.59 -36.10 -25.96
N GLU A 64 2.82 -35.61 -27.17
CA GLU A 64 2.12 -34.43 -27.70
C GLU A 64 0.65 -34.71 -27.96
N HIS A 65 0.33 -35.87 -28.54
CA HIS A 65 -1.05 -36.30 -28.79
C HIS A 65 -1.86 -36.39 -27.50
N LEU A 66 -1.32 -37.06 -26.47
CA LEU A 66 -1.94 -37.15 -25.13
C LEU A 66 -2.24 -35.77 -24.52
N ALA A 67 -1.41 -34.76 -24.81
CA ALA A 67 -1.63 -33.39 -24.34
C ALA A 67 -2.80 -32.70 -25.06
N SER A 68 -3.06 -33.05 -26.32
CA SER A 68 -4.23 -32.61 -27.09
C SER A 68 -5.49 -33.47 -26.90
N THR A 69 -5.35 -34.71 -26.42
CA THR A 69 -6.48 -35.62 -26.19
C THR A 69 -7.43 -35.07 -25.11
N PRO A 70 -8.75 -35.06 -25.36
CA PRO A 70 -9.75 -34.67 -24.35
C PRO A 70 -9.76 -35.66 -23.18
N PRO A 71 -10.16 -35.26 -21.96
CA PRO A 71 -10.05 -36.09 -20.76
C PRO A 71 -10.60 -37.52 -20.90
N GLU A 72 -11.71 -37.67 -21.63
CA GLU A 72 -12.42 -38.94 -21.86
C GLU A 72 -11.60 -39.92 -22.71
N GLY A 73 -10.84 -39.40 -23.68
CA GLY A 73 -9.98 -40.20 -24.58
C GLY A 73 -8.63 -40.58 -23.96
N ARG A 74 -8.22 -39.96 -22.84
CA ARG A 74 -6.86 -40.14 -22.30
C ARG A 74 -6.60 -41.53 -21.76
N VAL A 75 -7.60 -42.24 -21.26
CA VAL A 75 -7.45 -43.62 -20.80
C VAL A 75 -7.07 -44.53 -21.97
N ALA A 76 -7.72 -44.34 -23.13
CA ALA A 76 -7.38 -45.05 -24.37
C ALA A 76 -5.96 -44.69 -24.85
N SER A 77 -5.58 -43.40 -24.84
CA SER A 77 -4.22 -42.98 -25.17
C SER A 77 -3.16 -43.54 -24.23
N LEU A 78 -3.44 -43.66 -22.92
CA LEU A 78 -2.54 -44.27 -21.94
C LEU A 78 -2.40 -45.79 -22.14
N ARG A 79 -3.47 -46.46 -22.60
CA ARG A 79 -3.39 -47.87 -23.00
C ARG A 79 -2.38 -48.06 -24.12
N SER A 80 -2.34 -47.17 -25.11
CA SER A 80 -1.32 -47.19 -26.18
C SER A 80 0.12 -47.16 -25.64
N PHE A 81 0.41 -46.36 -24.60
CA PHE A 81 1.73 -46.35 -23.96
C PHE A 81 2.05 -47.66 -23.26
N ARG A 82 1.06 -48.24 -22.57
CA ARG A 82 1.22 -49.53 -21.87
C ARG A 82 1.52 -50.68 -22.83
N GLU A 83 0.81 -50.73 -23.95
CA GLU A 83 1.01 -51.74 -25.01
C GLU A 83 2.31 -51.52 -25.79
N LEU A 84 2.76 -50.26 -25.92
CA LEU A 84 4.08 -49.96 -26.48
C LEU A 84 5.19 -50.54 -25.60
N GLY A 85 5.07 -50.39 -24.27
CA GLY A 85 5.98 -50.98 -23.29
C GLY A 85 7.31 -50.24 -23.12
N ASP A 86 7.44 -49.01 -23.62
CA ASP A 86 8.71 -48.26 -23.61
C ASP A 86 8.86 -47.34 -22.39
N ALA A 87 9.81 -47.66 -21.51
CA ALA A 87 10.13 -46.88 -20.31
C ALA A 87 10.61 -45.45 -20.59
N ALA A 88 11.09 -45.14 -21.80
CA ALA A 88 11.50 -43.79 -22.16
C ALA A 88 10.33 -42.78 -22.16
N ALA A 89 9.08 -43.24 -22.15
CA ALA A 89 7.90 -42.39 -21.99
C ALA A 89 7.70 -41.88 -20.54
N VAL A 90 8.24 -42.57 -19.53
CA VAL A 90 7.97 -42.30 -18.11
C VAL A 90 8.26 -40.85 -17.68
N PRO A 91 9.42 -40.24 -18.01
CA PRO A 91 9.66 -38.84 -17.66
C PRO A 91 8.63 -37.88 -18.26
N GLY A 92 8.22 -38.12 -19.51
CA GLY A 92 7.23 -37.30 -20.19
C GLY A 92 5.82 -37.46 -19.61
N LEU A 93 5.47 -38.66 -19.17
CA LEU A 93 4.21 -38.94 -18.47
C LEU A 93 4.17 -38.26 -17.09
N LEU A 94 5.27 -38.31 -16.34
CA LEU A 94 5.41 -37.62 -15.05
C LEU A 94 5.28 -36.10 -15.18
N GLU A 95 5.88 -35.49 -16.21
CA GLU A 95 5.71 -34.05 -16.49
C GLU A 95 4.23 -33.69 -16.75
N ARG A 96 3.48 -34.59 -17.38
CA ARG A 96 2.07 -34.40 -17.74
C ARG A 96 1.11 -34.66 -16.60
N VAL A 97 1.58 -35.21 -15.48
CA VAL A 97 0.80 -35.32 -14.26
C VAL A 97 0.17 -33.97 -13.99
N ARG A 98 0.96 -32.90 -13.81
CA ARG A 98 0.47 -31.54 -13.47
C ARG A 98 -0.02 -30.71 -14.64
N GLY A 99 0.46 -30.97 -15.85
CA GLY A 99 0.17 -30.16 -17.04
C GLY A 99 -1.21 -30.38 -17.68
N LEU A 100 -1.88 -31.50 -17.40
CA LEU A 100 -3.13 -31.88 -18.07
C LEU A 100 -4.34 -31.95 -17.11
N ARG A 101 -5.54 -31.85 -17.69
CA ARG A 101 -6.83 -31.94 -16.96
C ARG A 101 -7.29 -33.39 -16.80
N TRP A 102 -6.96 -34.04 -15.70
CA TRP A 102 -7.32 -35.45 -15.49
C TRP A 102 -8.66 -35.64 -14.78
N THR A 103 -9.33 -36.75 -15.12
CA THR A 103 -10.37 -37.39 -14.31
C THR A 103 -9.71 -38.30 -13.25
N PRO A 104 -10.41 -38.73 -12.19
CA PRO A 104 -9.88 -39.69 -11.22
C PRO A 104 -9.40 -40.99 -11.89
N ASP A 105 -10.20 -41.54 -12.80
CA ASP A 105 -9.86 -42.78 -13.51
C ASP A 105 -8.68 -42.58 -14.46
N GLY A 106 -8.54 -41.38 -15.05
CA GLY A 106 -7.37 -41.01 -15.85
C GLY A 106 -6.07 -40.93 -15.05
N LEU A 107 -6.11 -40.40 -13.81
CA LEU A 107 -4.95 -40.39 -12.91
C LEU A 107 -4.58 -41.80 -12.46
N MET A 108 -5.58 -42.65 -12.19
CA MET A 108 -5.35 -44.06 -11.85
C MET A 108 -4.68 -44.80 -13.00
N ALA A 109 -5.24 -44.68 -14.21
CA ALA A 109 -4.67 -45.26 -15.43
C ALA A 109 -3.25 -44.74 -15.72
N LEU A 110 -2.97 -43.45 -15.44
CA LEU A 110 -1.64 -42.87 -15.60
C LEU A 110 -0.64 -43.48 -14.62
N GLY A 111 -1.01 -43.60 -13.34
CA GLY A 111 -0.17 -44.23 -12.31
C GLY A 111 0.10 -45.70 -12.60
N GLU A 112 -0.92 -46.46 -13.03
CA GLU A 112 -0.77 -47.84 -13.49
C GLU A 112 0.15 -47.95 -14.70
N THR A 113 -0.02 -47.06 -15.68
CA THR A 113 0.81 -47.05 -16.90
C THR A 113 2.26 -46.77 -16.55
N ILE A 114 2.55 -45.79 -15.68
CA ILE A 114 3.92 -45.50 -15.25
C ILE A 114 4.53 -46.70 -14.53
N ARG A 115 3.81 -47.34 -13.59
CA ARG A 115 4.30 -48.53 -12.89
C ARG A 115 4.51 -49.73 -13.82
N ALA A 116 3.68 -49.88 -14.84
CA ALA A 116 3.82 -50.95 -15.82
C ALA A 116 5.06 -50.75 -16.71
N LEU A 117 5.39 -49.50 -17.04
CA LEU A 117 6.57 -49.14 -17.84
C LEU A 117 7.86 -49.13 -17.02
N ASP A 118 7.79 -48.70 -15.76
CA ASP A 118 8.91 -48.69 -14.83
C ASP A 118 8.41 -48.96 -13.39
N PRO A 119 8.52 -50.20 -12.90
CA PRO A 119 8.12 -50.55 -11.54
C PRO A 119 8.89 -49.80 -10.43
N GLY A 120 10.07 -49.26 -10.75
CA GLY A 120 10.90 -48.50 -9.82
C GLY A 120 10.63 -46.99 -9.82
N ALA A 121 9.71 -46.50 -10.65
CA ALA A 121 9.42 -45.08 -10.75
C ALA A 121 8.77 -44.52 -9.47
N GLU A 122 9.37 -43.46 -8.92
CA GLU A 122 8.77 -42.71 -7.81
C GLU A 122 7.56 -41.93 -8.31
N LEU A 123 6.38 -42.30 -7.81
CA LEU A 123 5.15 -41.62 -8.16
C LEU A 123 4.91 -40.40 -7.26
N PRO A 124 4.49 -39.26 -7.83
CA PRO A 124 3.97 -38.14 -7.05
C PRO A 124 2.74 -38.55 -6.23
N ALA A 125 2.50 -37.86 -5.12
CA ALA A 125 1.36 -38.10 -4.24
C ALA A 125 -0.01 -37.97 -4.96
N GLU A 126 -0.06 -37.21 -6.06
CA GLU A 126 -1.26 -37.08 -6.91
C GLU A 126 -1.61 -38.37 -7.68
N LEU A 127 -0.71 -39.34 -7.76
CA LEU A 127 -0.90 -40.66 -8.39
C LEU A 127 -1.03 -41.80 -7.37
N ASP A 128 -1.17 -41.47 -6.09
CA ASP A 128 -1.43 -42.46 -5.06
C ASP A 128 -2.84 -43.06 -5.22
N GLY A 129 -2.91 -44.39 -5.28
CA GLY A 129 -4.16 -45.10 -5.58
C GLY A 129 -5.22 -44.92 -4.49
N GLU A 130 -4.79 -44.86 -3.22
CA GLU A 130 -5.68 -44.66 -2.08
C GLU A 130 -6.21 -43.23 -2.03
N ALA A 131 -5.35 -42.23 -2.27
CA ALA A 131 -5.76 -40.82 -2.40
C ALA A 131 -6.73 -40.60 -3.58
N ILE A 132 -6.47 -41.21 -4.74
CA ILE A 132 -7.38 -41.15 -5.89
C ILE A 132 -8.72 -41.83 -5.57
N GLY A 133 -8.70 -42.98 -4.90
CA GLY A 133 -9.91 -43.69 -4.46
C GLY A 133 -10.77 -42.83 -3.52
N ARG A 134 -10.15 -42.14 -2.57
CA ARG A 134 -10.82 -41.18 -1.68
C ARG A 134 -11.40 -39.98 -2.45
N ALA A 135 -10.66 -39.41 -3.40
CA ALA A 135 -11.17 -38.33 -4.26
C ALA A 135 -12.36 -38.78 -5.12
N ARG A 136 -12.34 -40.01 -5.64
CA ARG A 136 -13.46 -40.62 -6.38
C ARG A 136 -14.69 -40.82 -5.49
N LYS A 137 -14.51 -41.30 -4.25
CA LYS A 137 -15.60 -41.45 -3.29
C LYS A 137 -16.30 -40.12 -3.03
N ILE A 138 -15.54 -39.06 -2.78
CA ILE A 138 -16.06 -37.69 -2.63
C ILE A 138 -16.86 -37.26 -3.86
N ALA A 139 -16.31 -37.45 -5.06
CA ALA A 139 -16.99 -37.06 -6.29
C ALA A 139 -18.34 -37.80 -6.46
N GLY A 140 -18.40 -39.08 -6.07
CA GLY A 140 -19.63 -39.87 -6.07
C GLY A 140 -20.66 -39.38 -5.03
N GLU A 141 -20.21 -39.07 -3.81
CA GLU A 141 -21.09 -38.54 -2.76
C GLU A 141 -21.63 -37.15 -3.09
N LEU A 142 -20.83 -36.29 -3.73
CA LEU A 142 -21.29 -34.98 -4.23
C LEU A 142 -22.30 -35.10 -5.38
N ALA A 143 -22.28 -36.19 -6.14
CA ALA A 143 -23.19 -36.45 -7.25
C ALA A 143 -24.54 -37.05 -6.81
N ALA A 144 -24.65 -37.50 -5.56
CA ALA A 144 -25.89 -38.07 -5.00
C ALA A 144 -27.04 -37.05 -4.95
N ASP A 145 -28.29 -37.53 -4.98
CA ASP A 145 -29.50 -36.68 -4.98
C ASP A 145 -29.62 -35.78 -3.75
N ASP A 146 -29.27 -36.28 -2.56
CA ASP A 146 -29.26 -35.52 -1.31
C ASP A 146 -28.01 -35.84 -0.51
N LEU A 147 -27.15 -34.84 -0.33
CA LEU A 147 -25.97 -34.94 0.53
C LEU A 147 -26.39 -34.81 1.99
N SER A 148 -26.25 -35.88 2.77
CA SER A 148 -26.53 -35.85 4.22
C SER A 148 -25.46 -35.04 4.97
N THR A 149 -25.82 -34.51 6.14
CA THR A 149 -24.89 -33.80 7.02
C THR A 149 -23.75 -34.69 7.51
N GLU A 150 -24.04 -35.97 7.78
CA GLU A 150 -23.04 -36.98 8.15
C GLU A 150 -22.05 -37.25 7.01
N ALA A 151 -22.54 -37.37 5.78
CA ALA A 151 -21.68 -37.52 4.60
C ALA A 151 -20.82 -36.27 4.39
N ALA A 152 -21.42 -35.06 4.48
CA ALA A 152 -20.69 -33.80 4.36
C ALA A 152 -19.59 -33.63 5.43
N ALA A 153 -19.85 -34.05 6.68
CA ALA A 153 -18.86 -34.07 7.74
C ALA A 153 -17.69 -35.00 7.42
N SER A 154 -17.99 -36.27 7.05
CA SER A 154 -16.99 -37.26 6.62
C SER A 154 -16.16 -36.74 5.43
N MET A 155 -16.80 -36.12 4.44
CA MET A 155 -16.10 -35.56 3.28
C MET A 155 -15.15 -34.43 3.65
N SER A 156 -15.57 -33.54 4.57
CA SER A 156 -14.71 -32.44 5.03
C SER A 156 -13.41 -32.95 5.68
N GLU A 157 -13.44 -34.10 6.36
CA GLU A 157 -12.25 -34.77 6.93
C GLU A 157 -11.38 -35.38 5.84
N ILE A 158 -12.00 -36.08 4.88
CA ILE A 158 -11.27 -36.70 3.77
C ILE A 158 -10.54 -35.61 2.95
N PHE A 159 -11.16 -34.45 2.72
CA PHE A 159 -10.55 -33.35 1.96
C PHE A 159 -9.22 -32.85 2.56
N GLU A 160 -9.10 -32.74 3.88
CA GLU A 160 -7.88 -32.29 4.55
C GLU A 160 -6.71 -33.26 4.31
N SER A 161 -7.00 -34.55 4.13
CA SER A 161 -6.00 -35.59 3.85
C SER A 161 -5.59 -35.68 2.38
N LEU A 162 -6.32 -35.02 1.48
CA LEU A 162 -6.08 -35.10 0.04
C LEU A 162 -5.08 -34.03 -0.42
N PRO A 163 -4.14 -34.38 -1.33
CA PRO A 163 -3.35 -33.39 -2.07
C PRO A 163 -4.26 -32.36 -2.76
N ALA A 164 -3.87 -31.08 -2.75
CA ALA A 164 -4.66 -29.96 -3.29
C ALA A 164 -5.21 -30.22 -4.70
N ARG A 165 -4.44 -30.91 -5.54
CA ARG A 165 -4.84 -31.26 -6.90
C ARG A 165 -5.96 -32.30 -6.96
N LEU A 166 -5.95 -33.28 -6.06
CA LEU A 166 -7.03 -34.25 -5.95
C LEU A 166 -8.30 -33.63 -5.35
N GLN A 167 -8.16 -32.61 -4.49
CA GLN A 167 -9.30 -31.78 -4.07
C GLN A 167 -9.92 -31.07 -5.29
N GLU A 168 -9.11 -30.44 -6.16
CA GLU A 168 -9.62 -29.80 -7.38
C GLU A 168 -10.31 -30.78 -8.33
N VAL A 169 -9.75 -31.97 -8.52
CA VAL A 169 -10.35 -33.02 -9.36
C VAL A 169 -11.70 -33.48 -8.79
N ALA A 170 -11.81 -33.65 -7.48
CA ALA A 170 -13.06 -34.08 -6.85
C ALA A 170 -14.21 -33.05 -6.97
N PHE A 171 -13.90 -31.75 -7.08
CA PHE A 171 -14.93 -30.69 -7.24
C PHE A 171 -15.31 -30.39 -8.68
N ARG A 172 -14.37 -30.55 -9.62
CA ARG A 172 -14.50 -29.99 -10.98
C ARG A 172 -15.69 -30.55 -11.74
N ASP A 173 -15.87 -31.87 -11.70
CA ASP A 173 -16.86 -32.54 -12.54
C ASP A 173 -18.28 -32.39 -11.96
N VAL A 174 -18.39 -32.26 -10.64
CA VAL A 174 -19.67 -32.14 -9.93
C VAL A 174 -20.27 -30.74 -10.01
N PHE A 175 -19.44 -29.71 -10.16
CA PHE A 175 -19.87 -28.31 -10.13
C PHE A 175 -19.61 -27.54 -11.43
N SER A 176 -19.37 -28.24 -12.55
CA SER A 176 -19.28 -27.64 -13.88
C SER A 176 -20.62 -27.00 -14.31
N ALA A 177 -20.63 -25.88 -15.03
CA ALA A 177 -21.83 -25.06 -15.22
C ALA A 177 -22.94 -25.66 -16.11
N GLU A 178 -22.72 -26.81 -16.75
CA GLU A 178 -23.65 -27.41 -17.71
C GLU A 178 -24.56 -28.43 -17.00
N GLY A 179 -25.88 -28.22 -17.03
CA GLY A 179 -26.86 -29.12 -16.41
C GLY A 179 -28.26 -28.52 -16.37
N SER A 180 -29.27 -29.35 -16.09
CA SER A 180 -30.67 -28.92 -15.98
C SER A 180 -30.89 -28.02 -14.75
N ASP A 181 -32.01 -27.28 -14.69
CA ASP A 181 -32.36 -26.48 -13.50
C ASP A 181 -32.51 -27.35 -12.23
N ALA A 182 -32.96 -28.60 -12.38
CA ALA A 182 -33.01 -29.57 -11.29
C ALA A 182 -31.60 -29.93 -10.76
N ASP A 183 -30.61 -30.06 -11.66
CA ASP A 183 -29.21 -30.29 -11.27
C ASP A 183 -28.60 -29.06 -10.60
N LYS A 184 -29.01 -27.85 -10.99
CA LYS A 184 -28.53 -26.61 -10.37
C LYS A 184 -29.01 -26.48 -8.92
N GLY A 185 -30.28 -26.82 -8.65
CA GLY A 185 -30.84 -26.82 -7.31
C GLY A 185 -30.15 -27.83 -6.37
N ARG A 186 -29.92 -29.05 -6.87
CA ARG A 186 -29.16 -30.10 -6.14
C ARG A 186 -27.76 -29.65 -5.79
N ARG A 187 -26.99 -29.16 -6.78
CA ARG A 187 -25.60 -28.70 -6.59
C ARG A 187 -25.51 -27.57 -5.58
N THR A 188 -26.45 -26.63 -5.64
CA THR A 188 -26.54 -25.53 -4.67
C THR A 188 -26.70 -26.06 -3.25
N ARG A 189 -27.63 -27.01 -3.03
CA ARG A 189 -27.84 -27.63 -1.72
C ARG A 189 -26.59 -28.36 -1.22
N ALA A 190 -25.96 -29.16 -2.07
CA ALA A 190 -24.73 -29.86 -1.74
C ALA A 190 -23.59 -28.90 -1.35
N MET A 191 -23.43 -27.77 -2.04
CA MET A 191 -22.44 -26.74 -1.70
C MET A 191 -22.69 -26.09 -0.35
N LEU A 192 -23.96 -25.76 -0.04
CA LEU A 192 -24.32 -25.15 1.24
C LEU A 192 -24.12 -26.13 2.41
N THR A 193 -24.56 -27.38 2.27
CA THR A 193 -24.36 -28.44 3.29
C THR A 193 -22.86 -28.67 3.54
N LEU A 194 -22.04 -28.68 2.49
CA LEU A 194 -20.61 -28.87 2.63
C LEU A 194 -19.93 -27.64 3.27
N ALA A 195 -20.36 -26.43 2.93
CA ALA A 195 -19.86 -25.21 3.56
C ALA A 195 -20.12 -25.18 5.07
N GLU A 196 -21.30 -25.64 5.51
CA GLU A 196 -21.65 -25.76 6.92
C GLU A 196 -20.77 -26.78 7.65
N ALA A 197 -20.47 -27.92 7.02
CA ALA A 197 -19.56 -28.93 7.57
C ALA A 197 -18.14 -28.40 7.78
N PHE A 198 -17.59 -27.65 6.80
CA PHE A 198 -16.28 -27.01 6.95
C PHE A 198 -16.30 -25.91 8.01
N SER A 199 -17.38 -25.10 8.05
CA SER A 199 -17.52 -24.01 9.02
C SER A 199 -17.59 -24.53 10.45
N SER A 200 -18.36 -25.59 10.69
CA SER A 200 -18.52 -26.21 12.02
C SER A 200 -17.21 -26.74 12.59
N ARG A 201 -16.26 -27.10 11.72
CA ARG A 201 -14.93 -27.60 12.09
C ARG A 201 -13.85 -26.51 12.12
N GLY A 202 -14.14 -25.30 11.63
CA GLY A 202 -13.14 -24.24 11.43
C GLY A 202 -12.04 -24.61 10.42
N ALA A 203 -12.32 -25.61 9.58
CA ALA A 203 -11.41 -26.20 8.61
C ALA A 203 -11.31 -25.34 7.35
N ALA A 204 -10.18 -25.43 6.65
CA ALA A 204 -9.98 -24.70 5.40
C ALA A 204 -10.81 -25.35 4.26
N PRO A 205 -11.81 -24.65 3.68
CA PRO A 205 -12.55 -25.22 2.57
C PRO A 205 -11.69 -25.24 1.30
N PRO A 206 -11.87 -26.27 0.46
CA PRO A 206 -11.19 -26.38 -0.83
C PRO A 206 -11.60 -25.25 -1.78
N VAL A 207 -10.67 -24.85 -2.66
CA VAL A 207 -10.85 -23.69 -3.57
C VAL A 207 -12.10 -23.83 -4.43
N GLY A 208 -12.38 -25.04 -4.92
CA GLY A 208 -13.56 -25.32 -5.75
C GLY A 208 -14.89 -25.00 -5.05
N LEU A 209 -14.98 -25.22 -3.73
CA LEU A 209 -16.18 -24.87 -2.96
C LEU A 209 -16.36 -23.35 -2.87
N ILE A 210 -15.27 -22.61 -2.63
CA ILE A 210 -15.28 -21.14 -2.51
C ILE A 210 -15.70 -20.50 -3.84
N ASP A 211 -15.07 -20.91 -4.94
CA ASP A 211 -15.35 -20.35 -6.27
C ASP A 211 -16.75 -20.74 -6.74
N GLY A 212 -17.19 -21.96 -6.43
CA GLY A 212 -18.53 -22.43 -6.73
C GLY A 212 -19.63 -21.62 -6.01
N LEU A 213 -19.51 -21.40 -4.69
CA LEU A 213 -20.43 -20.54 -3.93
C LEU A 213 -20.46 -19.10 -4.48
N ALA A 214 -19.31 -18.54 -4.86
CA ALA A 214 -19.24 -17.21 -5.47
C ALA A 214 -19.88 -17.13 -6.87
N SER A 215 -19.94 -18.25 -7.59
CA SER A 215 -20.57 -18.34 -8.91
C SER A 215 -22.10 -18.37 -8.83
N LEU A 216 -22.66 -18.90 -7.74
CA LEU A 216 -24.11 -18.99 -7.53
C LEU A 216 -24.79 -17.62 -7.47
N ALA A 217 -24.08 -16.61 -6.94
CA ALA A 217 -24.60 -15.24 -6.78
C ALA A 217 -25.96 -15.16 -6.05
N THR A 218 -26.17 -16.07 -5.10
CA THR A 218 -27.34 -16.07 -4.21
C THR A 218 -26.97 -15.57 -2.82
N ALA A 219 -27.96 -15.08 -2.08
CA ALA A 219 -27.72 -14.53 -0.76
C ALA A 219 -27.43 -15.64 0.29
N ASP A 220 -27.96 -16.86 0.10
CA ASP A 220 -27.58 -18.06 0.86
C ASP A 220 -26.09 -18.41 0.66
N ALA A 221 -25.56 -18.26 -0.56
CA ALA A 221 -24.14 -18.49 -0.84
C ALA A 221 -23.25 -17.40 -0.23
N ALA A 222 -23.74 -16.16 -0.17
CA ALA A 222 -23.06 -15.07 0.54
C ALA A 222 -23.05 -15.30 2.06
N GLU A 223 -24.12 -15.83 2.62
CA GLU A 223 -24.21 -16.21 4.03
C GLU A 223 -23.28 -17.40 4.36
N ALA A 224 -23.30 -18.46 3.55
CA ALA A 224 -22.39 -19.60 3.72
C ALA A 224 -20.90 -19.18 3.64
N LEU A 225 -20.54 -18.29 2.71
CA LEU A 225 -19.19 -17.74 2.63
C LEU A 225 -18.85 -16.82 3.80
N ALA A 226 -19.83 -16.11 4.38
CA ALA A 226 -19.61 -15.29 5.58
C ALA A 226 -19.33 -16.18 6.80
N HIS A 227 -20.15 -17.21 7.02
CA HIS A 227 -19.92 -18.18 8.09
C HIS A 227 -18.57 -18.88 7.96
N LEU A 228 -18.19 -19.29 6.75
CA LEU A 228 -16.86 -19.85 6.49
C LEU A 228 -15.72 -18.85 6.77
N ALA A 229 -15.92 -17.56 6.51
CA ALA A 229 -14.90 -16.54 6.77
C ALA A 229 -14.67 -16.31 8.27
N ASP A 230 -15.73 -16.48 9.07
CA ASP A 230 -15.71 -16.26 10.52
C ASP A 230 -15.15 -17.48 11.28
N SER A 231 -15.33 -18.69 10.76
CA SER A 231 -14.88 -19.92 11.41
C SER A 231 -13.49 -20.40 10.96
N VAL A 232 -13.05 -20.05 9.75
CA VAL A 232 -11.79 -20.56 9.21
C VAL A 232 -10.56 -20.02 9.93
N THR A 233 -9.71 -20.92 10.42
CA THR A 233 -8.47 -20.56 11.13
C THR A 233 -7.29 -20.28 10.19
N GLU A 234 -7.31 -20.88 8.99
CA GLU A 234 -6.25 -20.73 8.01
C GLU A 234 -6.32 -19.37 7.29
N LYS A 235 -5.28 -18.54 7.47
CA LYS A 235 -5.18 -17.19 6.87
C LYS A 235 -5.29 -17.19 5.33
N GLY A 236 -4.80 -18.23 4.67
CA GLY A 236 -4.83 -18.38 3.21
C GLY A 236 -6.26 -18.58 2.70
N ALA A 237 -6.95 -19.60 3.21
CA ALA A 237 -8.36 -19.86 2.94
C ALA A 237 -9.26 -18.67 3.28
N GLY A 238 -9.09 -18.07 4.47
CA GLY A 238 -9.88 -16.89 4.88
C GLY A 238 -9.68 -15.67 3.97
N SER A 239 -8.51 -15.51 3.34
CA SER A 239 -8.31 -14.46 2.33
C SER A 239 -9.03 -14.75 1.01
N ARG A 240 -9.15 -16.01 0.61
CA ARG A 240 -9.86 -16.40 -0.62
C ARG A 240 -11.37 -16.25 -0.46
N ILE A 241 -11.91 -16.70 0.67
CA ILE A 241 -13.34 -16.56 1.01
C ILE A 241 -13.77 -15.08 1.03
N ARG A 242 -12.96 -14.18 1.60
CA ARG A 242 -13.26 -12.73 1.57
C ARG A 242 -13.20 -12.11 0.17
N LYS A 243 -12.29 -12.58 -0.70
CA LYS A 243 -12.29 -12.16 -2.11
C LYS A 243 -13.55 -12.65 -2.84
N ALA A 244 -14.02 -13.85 -2.52
CA ALA A 244 -15.26 -14.42 -3.03
C ALA A 244 -16.49 -13.58 -2.60
N LEU A 245 -16.58 -13.23 -1.31
CA LEU A 245 -17.61 -12.32 -0.79
C LEU A 245 -17.57 -10.92 -1.43
N TYR A 246 -16.37 -10.38 -1.68
CA TYR A 246 -16.24 -9.08 -2.37
C TYR A 246 -16.78 -9.13 -3.81
N ARG A 247 -16.52 -10.22 -4.54
CA ARG A 247 -17.07 -10.44 -5.89
C ARG A 247 -18.61 -10.52 -5.86
N LEU A 248 -19.19 -11.11 -4.82
CA LEU A 248 -20.65 -11.17 -4.63
C LEU A 248 -21.25 -9.80 -4.31
N ARG A 249 -20.61 -9.02 -3.42
CA ARG A 249 -21.04 -7.64 -3.12
C ARG A 249 -20.97 -6.73 -4.34
N GLY A 250 -19.94 -6.88 -5.17
CA GLY A 250 -19.83 -6.18 -6.46
C GLY A 250 -20.94 -6.54 -7.46
N LYS A 251 -21.64 -7.67 -7.25
CA LYS A 251 -22.83 -8.08 -8.02
C LYS A 251 -24.15 -7.75 -7.31
N GLY A 252 -24.12 -6.97 -6.21
CA GLY A 252 -25.31 -6.60 -5.44
C GLY A 252 -25.86 -7.70 -4.53
N VAL A 253 -25.11 -8.78 -4.32
CA VAL A 253 -25.54 -9.91 -3.48
C VAL A 253 -24.94 -9.74 -2.07
N VAL A 254 -25.82 -9.52 -1.09
CA VAL A 254 -25.47 -9.29 0.33
C VAL A 254 -26.07 -10.42 1.18
N PRO A 255 -25.38 -10.91 2.24
CA PRO A 255 -25.91 -11.97 3.11
C PRO A 255 -27.29 -11.62 3.71
N ILE A 256 -28.20 -12.60 3.79
CA ILE A 256 -29.56 -12.45 4.32
C ILE A 256 -29.54 -12.46 5.86
N SER A 257 -29.00 -11.44 6.52
CA SER A 257 -29.20 -11.21 7.98
C SER A 257 -28.57 -9.86 8.39
N LYS A 258 -29.24 -8.89 9.03
CA LYS A 258 -30.63 -8.71 9.51
C LYS A 258 -30.93 -7.19 9.48
N GLU A 259 -31.82 -6.75 8.60
CA GLU A 259 -32.58 -5.50 8.73
C GLU A 259 -34.05 -5.85 8.50
N ALA A 260 -34.82 -5.99 9.58
CA ALA A 260 -36.25 -5.73 9.59
C ALA A 260 -36.77 -5.77 11.04
N ALA A 261 -37.40 -4.66 11.43
CA ALA A 261 -38.18 -4.41 12.65
C ALA A 261 -37.46 -3.55 13.71
N GLY A 262 -37.71 -2.25 13.61
CA GLY A 262 -37.32 -1.27 14.61
C GLY A 262 -38.06 -1.46 15.92
N THR A 263 -37.34 -1.36 17.03
CA THR A 263 -37.69 -0.62 18.23
C THR A 263 -36.43 -0.53 19.07
N GLU A 264 -36.21 0.63 19.67
CA GLU A 264 -35.14 0.97 20.62
C GLU A 264 -34.48 -0.23 21.31
N ARG A 265 -33.14 -0.35 21.19
CA ARG A 265 -32.30 -0.99 22.21
C ARG A 265 -30.81 -0.72 21.99
N LYS A 266 -30.25 -0.04 23.00
CA LYS A 266 -29.02 -0.34 23.72
C LYS A 266 -27.88 -0.95 22.90
N SER A 267 -26.84 -0.14 22.76
CA SER A 267 -25.43 -0.52 22.87
C SER A 267 -25.20 -2.00 23.15
N VAL A 268 -24.82 -2.74 22.11
CA VAL A 268 -24.10 -4.01 22.27
C VAL A 268 -22.66 -3.74 21.88
N GLN A 269 -21.83 -3.84 22.91
CA GLN A 269 -20.42 -3.49 22.95
C GLN A 269 -19.63 -4.18 21.86
N ALA A 270 -18.75 -3.41 21.23
CA ALA A 270 -17.67 -3.90 20.41
C ALA A 270 -16.82 -4.91 21.21
N GLY A 271 -16.78 -6.16 20.76
CA GLY A 271 -15.70 -7.09 21.11
C GLY A 271 -14.39 -6.64 20.46
N PRO A 272 -13.22 -6.98 21.04
CA PRO A 272 -12.02 -6.16 20.94
C PRO A 272 -11.49 -6.04 19.52
N GLN A 273 -11.43 -4.78 19.09
CA GLN A 273 -10.66 -4.31 17.96
C GLN A 273 -9.22 -4.83 18.09
N GLY A 274 -8.70 -5.52 17.07
CA GLY A 274 -7.24 -5.45 16.86
C GLY A 274 -6.91 -3.96 16.77
N PRO A 275 -5.84 -3.45 17.41
CA PRO A 275 -5.69 -2.03 17.66
C PRO A 275 -5.92 -1.25 16.37
N ASP A 276 -6.90 -0.35 16.37
CA ASP A 276 -7.07 0.66 15.33
C ASP A 276 -5.72 1.39 15.29
N PHE A 277 -4.86 0.98 14.35
CA PHE A 277 -3.55 1.62 14.22
C PHE A 277 -3.84 3.06 13.84
N VAL A 278 -3.51 3.98 14.74
CA VAL A 278 -3.52 5.42 14.53
C VAL A 278 -2.14 5.91 14.91
N ARG A 279 -1.51 6.71 14.04
CA ARG A 279 -0.24 7.34 14.31
C ARG A 279 -0.25 8.74 13.73
N THR A 280 0.17 9.71 14.53
CA THR A 280 0.09 11.14 14.20
C THR A 280 1.41 11.80 14.49
N ILE A 281 1.96 12.49 13.51
CA ILE A 281 3.23 13.21 13.61
C ILE A 281 3.01 14.64 13.13
N ILE A 282 3.58 15.61 13.85
CA ILE A 282 3.66 17.00 13.42
C ILE A 282 5.12 17.38 13.14
N SER A 283 5.33 18.38 12.29
CA SER A 283 6.61 19.10 12.21
C SER A 283 6.65 20.24 13.23
N SER A 284 7.83 20.84 13.40
CA SER A 284 7.92 22.21 13.91
C SER A 284 7.16 23.17 13.02
N VAL A 285 6.74 24.28 13.62
CA VAL A 285 6.17 25.44 12.95
C VAL A 285 7.30 26.36 12.56
N ASP A 286 7.30 26.81 11.31
CA ASP A 286 8.26 27.80 10.79
C ASP A 286 7.83 29.24 11.08
N GLY A 287 8.71 30.22 10.80
CA GLY A 287 8.43 31.64 11.07
C GLY A 287 7.34 32.25 10.20
N SER A 288 7.00 31.59 9.08
CA SER A 288 5.86 31.92 8.23
C SER A 288 4.56 31.27 8.73
N GLY A 289 4.64 30.41 9.75
CA GLY A 289 3.51 29.76 10.39
C GLY A 289 3.06 28.45 9.76
N ASN A 290 3.86 27.82 8.90
CA ASN A 290 3.52 26.52 8.33
C ASN A 290 3.82 25.38 9.32
N LEU A 291 2.82 24.54 9.54
CA LEU A 291 2.90 23.28 10.26
C LEU A 291 2.50 22.14 9.32
N MET A 292 3.33 21.10 9.26
CA MET A 292 2.97 19.85 8.58
C MET A 292 2.38 18.87 9.58
N LEU A 293 1.22 18.30 9.24
CA LEU A 293 0.58 17.23 9.99
C LEU A 293 0.51 15.97 9.13
N TRP A 294 0.98 14.86 9.67
CA TRP A 294 0.81 13.53 9.11
C TRP A 294 -0.03 12.67 10.04
N LEU A 295 -1.14 12.13 9.53
CA LEU A 295 -2.05 11.27 10.27
C LEU A 295 -2.24 9.98 9.50
N ALA A 296 -1.87 8.85 10.09
CA ALA A 296 -2.10 7.54 9.51
C ALA A 296 -3.10 6.76 10.35
N ARG A 297 -4.10 6.16 9.71
CA ARG A 297 -5.04 5.25 10.39
C ARG A 297 -5.29 3.96 9.63
N SER A 298 -5.72 2.92 10.36
CA SER A 298 -6.23 1.70 9.75
C SER A 298 -7.50 1.97 8.96
N ARG A 299 -7.59 1.36 7.78
CA ARG A 299 -8.78 1.32 6.96
C ARG A 299 -9.41 -0.06 7.11
N GLN A 300 -10.65 -0.11 7.58
CA GLN A 300 -11.37 -1.38 7.68
C GLN A 300 -11.96 -1.75 6.31
N PRO A 301 -11.84 -3.02 5.86
CA PRO A 301 -11.22 -4.16 6.54
C PRO A 301 -9.71 -4.38 6.24
N ARG A 302 -9.09 -3.68 5.26
CA ARG A 302 -7.62 -3.70 5.03
C ARG A 302 -7.11 -2.41 4.35
N GLY A 303 -5.91 -1.97 4.77
CA GLY A 303 -5.19 -0.81 4.24
C GLY A 303 -4.83 0.17 5.35
N ARG A 304 -3.92 1.10 5.10
CA ARG A 304 -3.73 2.28 5.95
C ARG A 304 -3.96 3.50 5.07
N SER A 305 -4.68 4.49 5.58
CA SER A 305 -4.79 5.78 4.91
C SER A 305 -3.82 6.74 5.60
N LEU A 306 -2.96 7.38 4.82
CA LEU A 306 -2.08 8.46 5.24
C LEU A 306 -2.69 9.78 4.75
N PHE A 307 -2.98 10.64 5.71
CA PHE A 307 -3.41 12.00 5.51
C PHE A 307 -2.23 12.92 5.78
N GLN A 308 -1.99 13.86 4.87
CA GLN A 308 -1.01 14.91 5.03
C GLN A 308 -1.72 16.25 4.91
N ALA A 309 -1.51 17.14 5.87
CA ALA A 309 -2.03 18.50 5.85
C ALA A 309 -0.90 19.50 6.04
N ARG A 310 -0.94 20.61 5.29
CA ARG A 310 -0.15 21.81 5.55
C ARG A 310 -1.07 22.88 6.09
N ILE A 311 -0.87 23.24 7.35
CA ILE A 311 -1.69 24.22 8.08
C ILE A 311 -0.84 25.47 8.25
N ARG A 312 -1.36 26.64 7.86
CA ARG A 312 -0.69 27.92 8.07
C ARG A 312 -1.50 28.79 9.03
N HIS A 313 -0.85 29.27 10.09
CA HIS A 313 -1.45 30.22 11.03
C HIS A 313 -2.06 31.44 10.34
N GLY A 314 -3.33 31.69 10.60
CA GLY A 314 -4.07 32.84 10.05
C GLY A 314 -4.62 32.62 8.65
N ARG A 315 -4.26 31.52 7.99
CA ARG A 315 -4.78 31.14 6.66
C ARG A 315 -5.52 29.80 6.66
N GLY A 316 -5.33 28.97 7.69
CA GLY A 316 -5.94 27.65 7.81
C GLY A 316 -5.21 26.57 7.03
N ILE A 317 -5.96 25.55 6.60
CA ILE A 317 -5.42 24.42 5.85
C ILE A 317 -5.21 24.86 4.40
N GLU A 318 -3.95 24.84 3.94
CA GLU A 318 -3.60 25.23 2.57
C GLU A 318 -3.49 24.03 1.63
N GLU A 319 -3.04 22.89 2.16
CA GLU A 319 -2.93 21.64 1.41
C GLU A 319 -3.44 20.47 2.24
N PHE A 320 -4.16 19.56 1.58
CA PHE A 320 -4.61 18.32 2.20
C PHE A 320 -4.58 17.19 1.18
N VAL A 321 -3.91 16.10 1.53
CA VAL A 321 -3.75 14.92 0.67
C VAL A 321 -4.10 13.67 1.46
N SER A 322 -4.92 12.80 0.86
CA SER A 322 -5.26 11.48 1.40
C SER A 322 -4.76 10.40 0.45
N THR A 323 -3.95 9.48 0.95
CA THR A 323 -3.38 8.37 0.17
C THR A 323 -3.56 7.04 0.86
N ASP A 324 -3.87 6.00 0.08
CA ASP A 324 -3.86 4.63 0.57
C ASP A 324 -2.44 4.07 0.47
N VAL A 325 -1.92 3.59 1.60
CA VAL A 325 -0.56 3.06 1.73
C VAL A 325 -0.55 1.70 2.40
N SER A 326 0.40 0.84 2.02
CA SER A 326 0.64 -0.42 2.69
C SER A 326 1.29 -0.19 4.07
N SER A 327 1.21 -1.19 4.96
CA SER A 327 1.90 -1.12 6.26
C SER A 327 3.43 -1.04 6.12
N LYS A 328 4.00 -1.52 5.00
CA LYS A 328 5.44 -1.42 4.73
C LYS A 328 5.81 0.01 4.34
N GLU A 329 5.13 0.57 3.34
CA GLU A 329 5.35 1.95 2.87
C GLU A 329 5.18 2.95 4.00
N LEU A 330 4.17 2.78 4.86
CA LEU A 330 3.96 3.69 5.99
C LEU A 330 5.10 3.64 7.02
N ARG A 331 5.63 2.45 7.32
CA ARG A 331 6.78 2.32 8.22
C ARG A 331 8.03 2.95 7.63
N GLU A 332 8.27 2.75 6.34
CA GLU A 332 9.39 3.38 5.64
C GLU A 332 9.25 4.90 5.58
N PHE A 333 8.05 5.40 5.29
CA PHE A 333 7.73 6.82 5.27
C PHE A 333 8.03 7.48 6.61
N PHE A 334 7.43 6.98 7.70
CA PHE A 334 7.67 7.56 9.01
C PHE A 334 9.10 7.33 9.51
N GLY A 335 9.72 6.20 9.17
CA GLY A 335 11.12 5.94 9.53
C GLY A 335 12.07 6.97 8.91
N LYS A 336 11.85 7.35 7.64
CA LYS A 336 12.61 8.43 6.99
C LYS A 336 12.29 9.79 7.60
N LEU A 337 11.01 10.07 7.85
CA LEU A 337 10.56 11.34 8.40
C LEU A 337 11.18 11.63 9.77
N THR A 338 11.20 10.66 10.68
CA THR A 338 11.76 10.84 12.03
C THR A 338 13.29 10.79 12.07
N GLN A 339 13.95 10.38 10.98
CA GLN A 339 15.41 10.40 10.85
C GLN A 339 15.94 11.70 10.24
N ASP A 340 15.08 12.50 9.61
CA ASP A 340 15.49 13.76 8.99
C ASP A 340 15.59 14.86 10.05
N SER A 341 16.79 15.12 10.54
CA SER A 341 17.05 16.16 11.56
C SER A 341 16.80 17.58 11.06
N ARG A 342 16.56 17.79 9.75
CA ARG A 342 16.29 19.12 9.18
C ARG A 342 14.85 19.58 9.42
N VAL A 343 13.94 18.64 9.67
CA VAL A 343 12.54 18.93 9.99
C VAL A 343 12.24 18.27 11.32
N PRO A 344 12.43 18.98 12.44
CA PRO A 344 12.07 18.46 13.75
C PRO A 344 10.61 18.00 13.75
N THR A 345 10.36 16.82 14.29
CA THR A 345 9.04 16.22 14.35
C THR A 345 8.76 15.66 15.73
N ALA A 346 7.49 15.56 16.07
CA ALA A 346 7.03 14.89 17.29
C ALA A 346 5.81 14.01 16.97
N GLU A 347 5.76 12.85 17.62
CA GLU A 347 4.56 12.02 17.65
C GLU A 347 3.58 12.61 18.67
N VAL A 348 2.34 12.84 18.24
CA VAL A 348 1.31 13.53 19.04
C VAL A 348 0.05 12.67 19.17
N PRO A 349 -0.83 12.90 20.16
CA PRO A 349 -2.11 12.23 20.26
C PRO A 349 -3.03 12.51 19.06
N ALA A 350 -3.86 11.54 18.69
CA ALA A 350 -4.80 11.69 17.57
C ALA A 350 -5.82 12.81 17.80
N GLY A 351 -6.24 13.01 19.06
CA GLY A 351 -7.11 14.11 19.47
C GLY A 351 -6.48 15.48 19.22
N TYR A 352 -5.18 15.63 19.52
CA TYR A 352 -4.43 16.86 19.23
C TYR A 352 -4.33 17.12 17.71
N ALA A 353 -4.02 16.09 16.93
CA ALA A 353 -3.99 16.20 15.48
C ALA A 353 -5.36 16.62 14.90
N PHE A 354 -6.45 16.08 15.43
CA PHE A 354 -7.80 16.48 15.03
C PHE A 354 -8.11 17.92 15.47
N TRP A 355 -7.71 18.32 16.67
CA TRP A 355 -7.84 19.70 17.16
C TRP A 355 -7.12 20.71 16.23
N LEU A 356 -5.93 20.38 15.73
CA LEU A 356 -5.22 21.19 14.74
C LEU A 356 -6.00 21.33 13.43
N LEU A 357 -6.64 20.25 12.95
CA LEU A 357 -7.49 20.31 11.76
C LEU A 357 -8.74 21.17 11.99
N GLN A 358 -9.35 21.10 13.18
CA GLN A 358 -10.48 21.95 13.54
C GLN A 358 -10.08 23.43 13.62
N ARG A 359 -8.91 23.73 14.21
CA ARG A 359 -8.32 25.08 14.23
C ARG A 359 -8.09 25.59 12.81
N GLY A 360 -7.43 24.79 11.97
CA GLY A 360 -7.15 25.14 10.58
C GLY A 360 -8.43 25.39 9.78
N GLN A 361 -9.43 24.51 9.90
CA GLN A 361 -10.73 24.70 9.23
C GLN A 361 -11.40 26.01 9.66
N ARG A 362 -11.39 26.34 10.95
CA ARG A 362 -11.96 27.60 11.44
C ARG A 362 -11.21 28.81 10.87
N GLU A 363 -9.90 28.72 10.68
CA GLU A 363 -9.12 29.77 10.02
C GLU A 363 -9.43 29.90 8.53
N ASN A 364 -9.71 28.80 7.83
CA ASN A 364 -10.20 28.85 6.44
C ASN A 364 -11.55 29.56 6.33
N GLU A 365 -12.41 29.45 7.36
CA GLU A 365 -13.75 30.06 7.40
C GLU A 365 -13.72 31.56 7.77
N ASN A 366 -12.58 32.08 8.26
CA ASN A 366 -12.41 33.49 8.60
C ASN A 366 -12.14 34.37 7.36
N GLU A 367 -12.39 35.67 7.49
CA GLU A 367 -12.00 36.65 6.46
C GLU A 367 -10.46 36.62 6.26
N GLY A 368 -10.02 36.41 5.01
CA GLY A 368 -8.60 36.26 4.67
C GLY A 368 -8.09 34.81 4.73
N GLY A 369 -8.92 33.85 5.13
CA GLY A 369 -8.62 32.42 5.09
C GLY A 369 -8.45 31.89 3.67
N ALA A 370 -7.63 30.84 3.52
CA ALA A 370 -7.53 30.12 2.25
C ALA A 370 -8.81 29.30 1.99
N ALA A 371 -9.13 29.04 0.72
CA ALA A 371 -10.19 28.11 0.38
C ALA A 371 -9.85 26.70 0.89
N LEU A 372 -10.85 25.98 1.43
CA LEU A 372 -10.66 24.61 1.92
C LEU A 372 -10.17 23.69 0.79
N PRO A 373 -9.09 22.92 1.01
CA PRO A 373 -8.55 22.06 -0.04
C PRO A 373 -9.52 20.95 -0.47
N PRO A 374 -9.49 20.53 -1.76
CA PRO A 374 -10.30 19.42 -2.24
C PRO A 374 -10.05 18.14 -1.44
N GLY A 375 -11.11 17.38 -1.16
CA GLY A 375 -11.02 16.12 -0.43
C GLY A 375 -10.92 16.24 1.10
N PHE A 376 -10.69 17.44 1.64
CA PHE A 376 -10.68 17.68 3.08
C PHE A 376 -12.04 17.36 3.70
N THR A 377 -13.15 17.89 3.17
CA THR A 377 -14.50 17.69 3.75
C THR A 377 -14.86 16.22 3.93
N HIS A 378 -14.62 15.39 2.91
CA HIS A 378 -14.88 13.95 3.00
C HIS A 378 -13.95 13.26 4.00
N SER A 379 -12.66 13.61 3.97
CA SER A 379 -11.67 13.05 4.89
C SER A 379 -11.91 13.46 6.34
N ASN A 380 -12.41 14.67 6.58
CA ASN A 380 -12.74 15.16 7.91
C ASN A 380 -13.83 14.31 8.57
N LEU A 381 -14.84 13.87 7.81
CA LEU A 381 -15.84 12.90 8.29
C LEU A 381 -15.20 11.55 8.68
N LEU A 382 -14.18 11.11 7.94
CA LEU A 382 -13.43 9.89 8.26
C LEU A 382 -12.52 10.08 9.48
N LEU A 383 -12.07 11.29 9.76
CA LEU A 383 -11.18 11.61 10.88
C LEU A 383 -11.96 12.00 12.15
N ALA A 384 -13.25 12.35 12.04
CA ALA A 384 -14.10 12.73 13.17
C ALA A 384 -14.10 11.74 14.36
N PRO A 385 -14.02 10.41 14.17
CA PRO A 385 -13.90 9.47 15.29
C PRO A 385 -12.60 9.60 16.12
N LEU A 386 -11.60 10.35 15.62
CA LEU A 386 -10.36 10.64 16.34
C LEU A 386 -10.48 11.86 17.25
N ALA A 387 -11.61 12.59 17.19
CA ALA A 387 -11.87 13.69 18.09
C ALA A 387 -11.87 13.21 19.55
N ASP A 388 -11.19 13.96 20.39
CA ASP A 388 -11.17 13.78 21.84
C ASP A 388 -11.48 15.12 22.49
N PRO A 389 -12.77 15.50 22.59
CA PRO A 389 -13.16 16.82 23.09
C PRO A 389 -12.89 17.01 24.59
N GLU A 390 -12.68 15.94 25.36
CA GLU A 390 -12.34 16.03 26.78
C GLU A 390 -10.85 16.34 26.97
N GLY A 391 -9.97 15.63 26.24
CA GLY A 391 -8.54 15.90 26.22
C GLY A 391 -8.19 17.19 25.48
N PHE A 392 -8.80 17.42 24.33
CA PHE A 392 -8.50 18.50 23.39
C PHE A 392 -9.78 19.29 23.03
N PRO A 393 -10.31 20.10 23.98
CA PRO A 393 -11.54 20.84 23.76
C PRO A 393 -11.39 21.88 22.63
N PHE A 394 -12.38 21.93 21.74
CA PHE A 394 -12.49 22.92 20.67
C PHE A 394 -13.93 23.46 20.57
N PRO A 395 -14.15 24.78 20.47
CA PRO A 395 -13.14 25.85 20.55
C PRO A 395 -12.55 25.99 21.96
N GLY A 396 -11.25 26.29 22.04
CA GLY A 396 -10.51 26.43 23.30
C GLY A 396 -9.12 27.03 23.10
N GLY A 397 -8.40 27.28 24.19
CA GLY A 397 -7.00 27.68 24.14
C GLY A 397 -6.08 26.55 23.67
N HIS A 398 -4.80 26.86 23.42
CA HIS A 398 -3.84 25.87 22.97
C HIS A 398 -3.66 24.73 24.00
N PRO A 399 -3.74 23.44 23.62
CA PRO A 399 -3.67 22.31 24.56
C PRO A 399 -2.43 22.30 25.45
N VAL A 400 -1.29 22.78 24.95
CA VAL A 400 -0.03 22.89 25.71
C VAL A 400 -0.18 23.66 27.03
N ARG A 401 -1.10 24.62 27.11
CA ARG A 401 -1.29 25.46 28.31
C ARG A 401 -1.89 24.70 29.49
N ARG A 402 -2.41 23.49 29.25
CA ARG A 402 -2.86 22.58 30.32
C ARG A 402 -1.73 21.67 30.82
N GLU A 403 -0.70 21.48 30.00
CA GLU A 403 0.40 20.54 30.25
C GLU A 403 1.64 21.22 30.81
N ILE A 404 1.86 22.49 30.46
CA ILE A 404 3.06 23.25 30.82
C ILE A 404 2.67 24.66 31.27
N GLU A 405 3.28 25.07 32.39
CA GLU A 405 3.24 26.46 32.85
C GLU A 405 4.43 27.26 32.28
N PRO A 406 4.24 28.53 31.89
CA PRO A 406 5.34 29.40 31.49
C PRO A 406 6.35 29.60 32.63
N ILE A 407 7.51 30.16 32.30
CA ILE A 407 8.53 30.48 33.29
C ILE A 407 8.02 31.65 34.14
N SER A 408 7.97 31.46 35.46
CA SER A 408 7.57 32.52 36.38
C SER A 408 8.57 33.68 36.36
N GLU A 409 8.15 34.88 36.78
CA GLU A 409 9.05 36.02 36.93
C GLU A 409 10.29 35.64 37.78
N GLY A 410 11.49 35.87 37.23
CA GLY A 410 12.76 35.52 37.87
C GLY A 410 13.18 34.05 37.73
N GLY A 411 12.45 33.23 36.99
CA GLY A 411 12.87 31.89 36.61
C GLY A 411 14.03 31.90 35.60
N GLU A 412 14.74 30.78 35.52
CA GLU A 412 15.87 30.60 34.58
C GLU A 412 15.35 30.59 33.13
N ARG A 413 15.83 31.56 32.33
CA ARG A 413 15.51 31.73 30.91
C ARG A 413 16.58 31.07 30.05
N ILE A 414 16.19 30.54 28.91
CA ILE A 414 17.15 30.06 27.90
C ILE A 414 17.67 31.27 27.12
N GLU A 415 18.98 31.36 26.91
CA GLU A 415 19.56 32.46 26.14
C GLU A 415 19.05 32.43 24.68
N THR A 416 18.79 33.60 24.10
CA THR A 416 18.32 33.72 22.71
C THR A 416 19.21 32.94 21.74
N LYS A 417 20.54 33.02 21.90
CA LYS A 417 21.49 32.28 21.07
C LYS A 417 21.34 30.76 21.18
N GLU A 418 21.02 30.24 22.36
CA GLU A 418 20.78 28.81 22.57
C GLU A 418 19.46 28.38 21.91
N MET A 419 18.42 29.23 21.96
CA MET A 419 17.18 28.99 21.23
C MET A 419 17.42 28.82 19.72
N PHE A 420 18.17 29.73 19.08
CA PHE A 420 18.47 29.64 17.65
C PHE A 420 19.47 28.54 17.28
N ALA A 421 20.20 27.98 18.26
CA ALA A 421 21.01 26.79 18.03
C ALA A 421 20.14 25.52 17.88
N ASN A 422 18.90 25.54 18.37
CA ASN A 422 17.97 24.42 18.25
C ASN A 422 17.39 24.33 16.82
N PRO A 423 17.38 23.14 16.18
CA PRO A 423 16.88 22.96 14.81
C PRO A 423 15.44 23.40 14.57
N VAL A 424 14.59 23.48 15.61
CA VAL A 424 13.21 23.96 15.51
C VAL A 424 13.15 25.39 14.97
N PHE A 425 14.17 26.21 15.26
CA PHE A 425 14.21 27.63 14.90
C PHE A 425 15.00 27.92 13.62
N TRP A 426 15.60 26.93 12.96
CA TRP A 426 16.33 27.16 11.70
C TRP A 426 15.43 27.62 10.55
N SER A 427 14.14 27.28 10.60
CA SER A 427 13.14 27.76 9.64
C SER A 427 12.36 28.99 10.12
N TRP A 428 12.76 29.61 11.23
CA TRP A 428 12.11 30.82 11.76
C TRP A 428 12.54 32.07 11.00
N VAL A 429 12.09 32.12 9.74
CA VAL A 429 12.28 33.22 8.80
C VAL A 429 10.94 33.88 8.54
N LEU A 430 10.87 35.20 8.73
CA LEU A 430 9.67 35.99 8.44
C LEU A 430 9.42 36.07 6.93
N GLU A 431 8.16 36.26 6.56
CA GLU A 431 7.76 36.37 5.16
C GLU A 431 8.45 37.55 4.48
N GLU A 432 8.98 37.31 3.27
CA GLU A 432 9.76 38.28 2.50
C GLU A 432 9.03 39.61 2.31
N GLY A 433 7.71 39.58 2.09
CA GLY A 433 6.89 40.79 1.93
C GLY A 433 6.86 41.70 3.16
N LEU A 434 7.07 41.16 4.37
CA LEU A 434 7.19 41.97 5.60
C LEU A 434 8.57 42.60 5.74
N LEU A 435 9.60 41.93 5.24
CA LEU A 435 11.00 42.34 5.39
C LEU A 435 11.45 43.30 4.29
N LEU A 436 10.88 43.18 3.09
CA LEU A 436 11.28 43.95 1.90
C LEU A 436 11.35 45.47 2.15
N PRO A 437 10.40 46.12 2.86
CA PRO A 437 10.48 47.56 3.15
C PRO A 437 11.68 47.97 4.02
N HIS A 438 12.21 47.05 4.82
CA HIS A 438 13.33 47.29 5.74
C HIS A 438 14.67 46.79 5.19
N PHE A 439 14.63 45.86 4.23
CA PHE A 439 15.80 45.21 3.68
C PHE A 439 16.80 46.21 3.08
N GLN A 440 16.32 47.19 2.29
CA GLN A 440 17.21 48.19 1.67
C GLN A 440 17.96 49.03 2.70
N LYS A 441 17.31 49.44 3.80
CA LYS A 441 17.97 50.18 4.89
C LYS A 441 19.14 49.38 5.49
N CYS A 442 18.99 48.05 5.57
CA CYS A 442 20.02 47.16 6.09
C CYS A 442 21.16 46.94 5.09
N VAL A 443 20.86 46.84 3.79
CA VAL A 443 21.87 46.80 2.71
C VAL A 443 22.67 48.09 2.69
N ASP A 444 22.01 49.25 2.74
CA ASP A 444 22.64 50.56 2.75
C ASP A 444 23.57 50.72 3.97
N ALA A 445 23.18 50.20 5.14
CA ALA A 445 24.02 50.19 6.34
C ALA A 445 25.31 49.37 6.15
N LEU A 446 25.23 48.22 5.47
CA LEU A 446 26.39 47.39 5.14
C LEU A 446 27.27 48.02 4.05
N GLN A 447 26.68 48.74 3.10
CA GLN A 447 27.42 49.39 2.02
C GLN A 447 27.89 50.81 2.36
N SER A 448 27.59 51.28 3.57
CA SER A 448 27.85 52.66 3.98
C SER A 448 29.34 53.00 3.92
N GLN A 449 29.67 53.93 3.02
CA GLN A 449 31.01 54.53 2.94
C GLN A 449 31.32 55.46 4.13
N VAL A 450 30.35 55.70 5.01
CA VAL A 450 30.52 56.50 6.22
C VAL A 450 31.20 55.69 7.34
N ALA A 451 31.17 54.36 7.28
CA ALA A 451 31.86 53.49 8.23
C ALA A 451 33.38 53.51 7.98
N VAL A 452 34.15 53.84 9.01
CA VAL A 452 35.61 53.94 8.94
C VAL A 452 36.27 52.56 8.99
N ASP A 453 35.61 51.57 9.62
CA ASP A 453 36.05 50.18 9.72
C ASP A 453 34.87 49.19 9.75
N ASP A 454 35.18 47.89 9.80
CA ASP A 454 34.20 46.81 9.79
C ASP A 454 33.36 46.74 11.08
N GLU A 455 33.89 47.20 12.21
CA GLU A 455 33.18 47.22 13.50
C GLU A 455 32.08 48.29 13.48
N GLN A 456 32.39 49.48 12.97
CA GLN A 456 31.42 50.55 12.77
C GLN A 456 30.33 50.15 11.76
N ARG A 457 30.70 49.43 10.69
CA ARG A 457 29.74 48.93 9.69
C ARG A 457 28.78 47.89 10.29
N ARG A 458 29.30 46.97 11.12
CA ARG A 458 28.46 46.02 11.89
C ARG A 458 27.51 46.77 12.83
N GLY A 459 27.99 47.77 13.56
CA GLY A 459 27.14 48.59 14.42
C GLY A 459 26.03 49.33 13.67
N LEU A 460 26.29 49.82 12.46
CA LEU A 460 25.24 50.43 11.61
C LEU A 460 24.20 49.39 11.15
N PHE A 461 24.65 48.20 10.77
CA PHE A 461 23.75 47.11 10.40
C PHE A 461 22.91 46.65 11.58
N ASP A 462 23.52 46.44 12.76
CA ASP A 462 22.84 46.03 13.98
C ASP A 462 21.74 47.02 14.36
N LYS A 463 22.04 48.33 14.27
CA LYS A 463 21.06 49.38 14.49
C LYS A 463 19.92 49.35 13.45
N ALA A 464 20.24 49.15 12.17
CA ALA A 464 19.21 49.06 11.13
C ALA A 464 18.27 47.87 11.35
N VAL A 465 18.81 46.74 11.83
CA VAL A 465 18.03 45.56 12.22
C VAL A 465 17.18 45.83 13.45
N GLU A 466 17.71 46.52 14.47
CA GLU A 466 16.95 46.93 15.66
C GLU A 466 15.78 47.86 15.28
N ASP A 467 16.02 48.85 14.44
CA ASP A 467 14.99 49.78 13.94
C ASP A 467 13.91 49.01 13.16
N ALA A 468 14.30 48.09 12.28
CA ALA A 468 13.38 47.24 11.53
C ALA A 468 12.55 46.32 12.44
N ALA A 469 13.20 45.74 13.46
CA ALA A 469 12.52 44.91 14.44
C ALA A 469 11.54 45.73 15.29
N GLY A 470 11.89 46.96 15.68
CA GLY A 470 10.99 47.88 16.35
C GLY A 470 9.75 48.20 15.51
N GLU A 471 9.96 48.60 14.25
CA GLU A 471 8.87 48.90 13.30
C GLU A 471 7.94 47.69 13.08
N LEU A 472 8.51 46.49 12.90
CA LEU A 472 7.73 45.25 12.75
C LEU A 472 7.03 44.83 14.04
N TYR A 473 7.66 45.07 15.19
CA TYR A 473 7.09 44.71 16.49
C TYR A 473 5.85 45.53 16.81
N GLU A 474 5.60 46.69 16.19
CA GLU A 474 4.35 47.44 16.34
C GLU A 474 3.13 46.67 15.78
N ASN A 475 3.33 45.75 14.84
CA ASN A 475 2.27 44.97 14.22
C ASN A 475 1.69 43.91 15.18
N ALA A 476 0.54 44.21 15.78
CA ALA A 476 -0.13 43.34 16.75
C ALA A 476 -0.55 41.97 16.18
N ASP A 477 -0.94 41.92 14.89
CA ASP A 477 -1.32 40.67 14.24
C ASP A 477 -0.11 39.77 14.01
N LEU A 478 1.05 40.34 13.64
CA LEU A 478 2.33 39.63 13.56
C LEU A 478 2.71 39.05 14.91
N ARG A 479 2.72 39.86 15.98
CA ARG A 479 3.06 39.39 17.33
C ARG A 479 2.13 38.28 17.81
N ARG A 480 0.82 38.45 17.65
CA ARG A 480 -0.18 37.43 18.01
C ARG A 480 0.06 36.12 17.25
N ARG A 481 0.32 36.21 15.94
CA ARG A 481 0.59 35.05 15.09
C ARG A 481 1.87 34.33 15.51
N LEU A 482 2.98 35.04 15.70
CA LEU A 482 4.23 34.42 16.18
C LEU A 482 4.04 33.77 17.57
N GLY A 483 3.28 34.40 18.47
CA GLY A 483 2.94 33.79 19.75
C GLY A 483 2.14 32.49 19.62
N LEU A 484 1.24 32.37 18.64
CA LEU A 484 0.53 31.11 18.36
C LEU A 484 1.47 30.04 17.77
N GLN A 485 2.42 30.44 16.92
CA GLN A 485 3.45 29.54 16.37
C GLN A 485 4.37 29.00 17.47
N LEU A 486 4.75 29.84 18.44
CA LEU A 486 5.52 29.43 19.61
C LEU A 486 4.77 28.42 20.48
N GLU A 487 3.44 28.53 20.62
CA GLU A 487 2.65 27.54 21.37
C GLU A 487 2.64 26.16 20.70
N ASP A 488 2.57 26.10 19.37
CA ASP A 488 2.68 24.83 18.64
C ASP A 488 4.08 24.22 18.83
N ASN A 489 5.13 25.04 18.75
CA ASN A 489 6.51 24.58 19.01
C ASN A 489 6.72 24.19 20.47
N ALA A 490 6.07 24.85 21.43
CA ALA A 490 6.07 24.44 22.83
C ALA A 490 5.45 23.06 23.01
N TYR A 491 4.36 22.75 22.29
CA TYR A 491 3.76 21.42 22.32
C TYR A 491 4.67 20.36 21.68
N LEU A 492 5.37 20.71 20.59
CA LEU A 492 6.38 19.83 19.99
C LEU A 492 7.51 19.50 20.99
N PHE A 493 8.08 20.52 21.64
CA PHE A 493 9.12 20.32 22.64
C PHE A 493 8.62 19.51 23.85
N HIS A 494 7.38 19.76 24.28
CA HIS A 494 6.73 18.96 25.33
C HIS A 494 6.68 17.47 24.95
N CYS A 495 6.19 17.15 23.75
CA CYS A 495 6.10 15.77 23.26
C CYS A 495 7.48 15.09 23.14
N ASN A 496 8.54 15.87 22.87
CA ASN A 496 9.91 15.37 22.82
C ASN A 496 10.61 15.32 24.19
N GLY A 497 9.95 15.76 25.27
CA GLY A 497 10.49 15.78 26.62
C GLY A 497 11.45 16.96 26.91
N GLU A 498 11.52 17.95 26.02
CA GLU A 498 12.36 19.13 26.14
C GLU A 498 11.64 20.25 26.92
N THR A 499 11.36 19.99 28.20
CA THR A 499 10.51 20.87 29.02
C THR A 499 11.04 22.29 29.17
N GLY A 500 12.36 22.49 29.19
CA GLY A 500 12.96 23.84 29.26
C GLY A 500 12.57 24.71 28.06
N HIS A 501 12.84 24.21 26.85
CA HIS A 501 12.47 24.87 25.60
C HIS A 501 10.96 25.07 25.48
N ALA A 502 10.15 24.10 25.90
CA ALA A 502 8.71 24.23 25.88
C ALA A 502 8.20 25.38 26.77
N ARG A 503 8.76 25.53 27.98
CA ARG A 503 8.44 26.64 28.90
C ARG A 503 8.91 27.98 28.38
N GLU A 504 10.12 28.04 27.80
CA GLU A 504 10.65 29.26 27.18
C GLU A 504 9.75 29.72 26.02
N CYS A 505 9.36 28.81 25.13
CA CYS A 505 8.42 29.10 24.04
C CYS A 505 7.09 29.68 24.55
N LEU A 506 6.52 29.15 25.64
CA LEU A 506 5.28 29.70 26.21
C LEU A 506 5.47 31.08 26.82
N THR A 507 6.61 31.30 27.48
CA THR A 507 6.94 32.60 28.07
C THR A 507 7.09 33.66 26.98
N LEU A 508 7.85 33.36 25.93
CA LEU A 508 7.97 34.22 24.75
C LEU A 508 6.62 34.42 24.04
N ALA A 509 5.78 33.38 23.97
CA ALA A 509 4.44 33.49 23.38
C ALA A 509 3.57 34.50 24.14
N ASP A 510 3.63 34.50 25.48
CA ASP A 510 2.92 35.45 26.33
C ASP A 510 3.48 36.87 26.13
N GLU A 511 4.79 37.05 26.18
CA GLU A 511 5.46 38.35 25.96
C GLU A 511 5.09 38.98 24.61
N LEU A 512 5.09 38.18 23.54
CA LEU A 512 4.68 38.65 22.21
C LEU A 512 3.20 39.05 22.17
N LYS A 513 2.32 38.21 22.74
CA LYS A 513 0.86 38.45 22.71
C LYS A 513 0.43 39.65 23.55
N GLU A 514 1.08 39.86 24.70
CA GLU A 514 0.83 41.02 25.57
C GLU A 514 1.31 42.32 24.93
N GLY A 515 2.36 42.27 24.09
CA GLY A 515 2.89 43.44 23.39
C GLY A 515 3.61 44.42 24.33
N GLY A 516 4.31 43.88 25.33
CA GLY A 516 5.17 44.64 26.24
C GLY A 516 6.49 45.09 25.57
N PRO A 517 7.58 45.21 26.34
CA PRO A 517 8.90 45.45 25.75
C PRO A 517 9.26 44.38 24.72
N GLN A 518 9.84 44.79 23.59
CA GLN A 518 10.28 43.87 22.54
C GLN A 518 11.31 42.86 23.10
N PRO A 519 11.02 41.54 23.06
CA PRO A 519 11.98 40.53 23.48
C PRO A 519 13.17 40.48 22.51
N GLU A 520 14.37 40.24 23.03
CA GLU A 520 15.58 40.04 22.22
C GLU A 520 15.39 38.96 21.16
N PHE A 521 14.66 37.89 21.51
CA PHE A 521 14.25 36.82 20.60
C PHE A 521 13.61 37.37 19.31
N PHE A 522 12.72 38.37 19.39
CA PHE A 522 12.07 38.94 18.22
C PHE A 522 13.07 39.67 17.32
N THR A 523 13.97 40.47 17.92
CA THR A 523 15.05 41.14 17.19
C THR A 523 15.91 40.12 16.45
N GLU A 524 16.24 39.00 17.10
CA GLU A 524 17.07 37.96 16.50
C GLU A 524 16.35 37.21 15.37
N VAL A 525 15.02 36.99 15.46
CA VAL A 525 14.22 36.47 14.33
C VAL A 525 14.35 37.41 13.11
N VAL A 526 14.23 38.72 13.32
CA VAL A 526 14.37 39.71 12.23
C VAL A 526 15.79 39.69 11.67
N ARG A 527 16.81 39.70 12.53
CA ARG A 527 18.22 39.62 12.15
C ARG A 527 18.51 38.39 11.29
N TYR A 528 18.07 37.23 11.75
CA TYR A 528 18.24 35.96 11.07
C TYR A 528 17.57 35.97 9.70
N SER A 529 16.35 36.50 9.63
CA SER A 529 15.59 36.57 8.38
C SER A 529 16.25 37.49 7.34
N ILE A 530 16.71 38.68 7.76
CA ILE A 530 17.44 39.62 6.90
C ILE A 530 18.76 39.01 6.41
N SER A 531 19.47 38.30 7.29
CA SER A 531 20.74 37.64 6.94
C SER A 531 20.54 36.58 5.85
N ILE A 532 19.46 35.79 5.93
CA ILE A 532 19.11 34.83 4.87
C ILE A 532 18.77 35.52 3.54
N MET A 533 18.06 36.65 3.57
CA MET A 533 17.77 37.43 2.37
C MET A 533 19.06 37.99 1.74
N LEU A 534 20.00 38.49 2.56
CA LEU A 534 21.31 38.97 2.10
C LEU A 534 22.10 37.83 1.44
N ASP A 535 22.22 36.67 2.08
CA ASP A 535 22.92 35.51 1.54
C ASP A 535 22.32 35.03 0.21
N ARG A 536 21.00 35.17 0.04
CA ARG A 536 20.31 34.85 -1.22
C ARG A 536 20.64 35.89 -2.30
N ALA A 537 20.59 37.18 -1.97
CA ALA A 537 20.90 38.26 -2.90
C ALA A 537 22.37 38.22 -3.37
N ILE A 538 23.32 37.96 -2.46
CA ILE A 538 24.74 37.79 -2.79
C ILE A 538 24.94 36.62 -3.76
N ARG A 539 24.33 35.46 -3.49
CA ARG A 539 24.41 34.29 -4.39
C ARG A 539 23.84 34.59 -5.78
N GLN A 540 22.70 35.27 -5.85
CA GLN A 540 22.08 35.66 -7.13
C GLN A 540 22.96 36.63 -7.92
N SER A 541 23.59 37.60 -7.27
CA SER A 541 24.55 38.52 -7.91
C SER A 541 25.79 37.77 -8.42
N GLN A 542 26.35 36.84 -7.64
CA GLN A 542 27.48 36.02 -8.07
C GLN A 542 27.14 35.11 -9.27
N GLU A 543 25.95 34.52 -9.29
CA GLU A 543 25.47 33.71 -10.41
C GLU A 543 25.22 34.54 -11.67
N ALA A 544 24.71 35.77 -11.54
CA ALA A 544 24.53 36.70 -12.65
C ALA A 544 25.88 37.11 -13.26
N HIS A 545 26.85 37.49 -12.43
CA HIS A 545 28.21 37.82 -12.90
C HIS A 545 28.95 36.62 -13.50
N ALA A 546 28.71 35.40 -13.01
CA ALA A 546 29.27 34.17 -13.61
C ALA A 546 28.65 33.84 -14.98
N ARG A 547 27.38 34.21 -15.21
CA ARG A 547 26.72 34.06 -16.52
C ARG A 547 27.18 35.12 -17.52
N GLU A 548 27.42 36.35 -17.07
CA GLU A 548 27.97 37.42 -17.90
C GLU A 548 29.45 37.18 -18.26
N GLY A 549 30.28 36.76 -17.31
CA GLY A 549 31.71 36.44 -17.57
C GLY A 549 31.95 35.15 -18.36
N GLY A 550 30.92 34.32 -18.54
CA GLY A 550 30.96 33.12 -19.38
C GLY A 550 30.58 33.36 -20.85
N HIS A 551 30.19 34.59 -21.21
CA HIS A 551 29.72 34.96 -22.54
C HIS A 551 30.65 35.93 -23.29
N ASP A 552 31.93 36.02 -22.92
CA ASP A 552 32.94 36.86 -23.58
C ASP A 552 33.91 36.09 -24.52
N HIS A 553 33.56 34.86 -24.89
CA HIS A 553 34.22 34.14 -25.99
C HIS A 553 33.20 33.49 -26.92
N GLU A 554 32.53 34.29 -27.74
CA GLU A 554 32.43 34.09 -29.20
C GLU A 554 31.47 35.10 -29.85
N HIS A 555 31.94 35.67 -30.97
CA HIS A 555 31.21 36.42 -32.00
C HIS A 555 30.94 37.92 -31.82
N ASP A 556 31.93 38.68 -32.27
CA ASP A 556 31.74 39.83 -33.17
C ASP A 556 30.72 39.49 -34.28
N HIS A 557 29.58 40.20 -34.29
CA HIS A 557 29.09 41.01 -35.41
C HIS A 557 27.71 41.64 -35.12
N GLY A 558 27.66 42.98 -35.19
CA GLY A 558 26.71 43.70 -36.03
C GLY A 558 25.23 43.84 -35.62
N GLU A 559 24.87 45.11 -35.38
CA GLU A 559 23.60 45.80 -35.64
C GLU A 559 22.52 45.90 -34.55
N ALA A 560 22.00 47.13 -34.49
CA ALA A 560 21.18 47.72 -33.44
C ALA A 560 19.69 47.45 -33.63
N ALA A 561 18.96 47.33 -32.51
CA ALA A 561 17.61 47.84 -32.38
C ALA A 561 17.27 48.07 -30.91
N SER A 562 16.97 49.32 -30.56
CA SER A 562 16.37 49.71 -29.29
C SER A 562 14.94 49.19 -29.18
N GLN A 563 14.54 48.70 -28.01
CA GLN A 563 13.22 48.98 -27.44
C GLN A 563 13.23 48.69 -25.93
N GLY A 564 12.87 49.71 -25.16
CA GLY A 564 12.90 49.69 -23.70
C GLY A 564 11.83 48.81 -23.08
N GLY A 565 12.22 48.15 -22.01
CA GLY A 565 11.36 47.65 -20.95
C GLY A 565 12.10 47.93 -19.64
N SER A 566 11.45 48.62 -18.73
CA SER A 566 11.94 48.90 -17.37
C SER A 566 12.14 47.58 -16.62
N GLU A 567 13.38 47.09 -16.59
CA GLU A 567 13.82 46.14 -15.57
C GLU A 567 14.03 46.93 -14.27
N GLU A 568 13.31 46.57 -13.22
CA GLU A 568 13.66 46.97 -11.86
C GLU A 568 15.06 46.39 -11.58
N GLU A 569 16.08 47.24 -11.68
CA GLU A 569 17.46 46.91 -11.34
C GLU A 569 17.50 46.36 -9.92
N SER A 570 17.77 45.06 -9.80
CA SER A 570 18.11 44.44 -8.52
C SER A 570 19.42 45.07 -8.04
N PRO A 571 19.53 45.51 -6.78
CA PRO A 571 20.72 46.17 -6.29
C PRO A 571 21.92 45.21 -6.35
N VAL A 572 22.97 45.64 -7.06
CA VAL A 572 24.26 44.94 -7.11
C VAL A 572 24.91 45.03 -5.74
N ILE A 573 24.90 43.92 -4.99
CA ILE A 573 25.59 43.83 -3.70
C ILE A 573 27.03 43.44 -3.96
N ILE A 574 27.93 44.44 -3.88
CA ILE A 574 29.39 44.19 -3.90
C ILE A 574 29.76 43.54 -2.57
N ALA A 575 30.22 42.28 -2.62
CA ALA A 575 30.76 41.57 -1.46
C ALA A 575 32.09 42.20 -1.01
N PRO A 576 32.40 42.23 0.30
CA PRO A 576 33.71 42.65 0.81
C PRO A 576 34.85 41.70 0.40
#